data_AF-A0A1H5XK06-F1
#
_entry.id   AF-A0A1H5XK06-F1
#
_cell.length_a   1.000
_cell.length_b   1.000
_cell.length_c   1.000
_cell.angle_alpha   90.00
_cell.angle_beta   90.00
_cell.angle_gamma   90.00
#
_symmetry.space_group_name_H-M   'P 1'
#
loop_
_entity.id
_entity.type
_entity.pdbx_description
1 polymer ?
#
loop_
_entity_poly.entity_id
_entity_poly.type
_entity_poly.pdbx_seq_one_letter_code
_entity_poly.pdbx_strand_id
1 'polypeptide(L)'
;MSYYDDKHIGSISGGGNHSIALHTDGTATAFGQNNYGQTTGAATLSNVIQVSCGNYHTLALYADGTMTAFGYNASGQVSPAASLTDVVQIAGGGDHSLALHSDGTVTAFGSDNLGQVSGAAALTDVVQVAGGFWNHSMALHSDGTVTGFGYDQYSKVSGAAALTDVVQIECGYGFTAALHSDGTVTAFGQDNTGQVTGAGGLTDVVQISCGYYHLLALHSDGTVTAIGLSAALTNIANALTGVVQVAGGGAHSLALHTDGTVTAFGSDTYGQVSGAAALTDVDTEPTYDMVGVTALTDGTPVQATLRAYHADTGSKVWETTSSPVDGTYSFRLPRRWNAYVMAIYDNGYQPQVHGPIAPPPEV
;
A
#
# COMPACT_ATOMS: atom_id res chain seq x y z
N MET A 1 -10.47 0.18 28.54
CA MET A 1 -10.42 -0.40 27.17
C MET A 1 -9.67 0.60 26.32
N SER A 2 -8.34 0.47 26.27
CA SER A 2 -7.51 1.14 25.26
C SER A 2 -7.38 0.16 24.11
N TYR A 3 -7.99 0.49 22.97
CA TYR A 3 -7.71 -0.21 21.71
C TYR A 3 -6.21 -0.04 21.43
N TYR A 4 -5.49 -1.15 21.27
CA TYR A 4 -4.19 -1.08 20.61
C TYR A 4 -4.48 -0.75 19.15
N ASP A 5 -3.95 0.40 18.73
CA ASP A 5 -4.06 0.95 17.39
C ASP A 5 -2.97 0.25 16.56
N ASP A 6 -3.35 -0.85 15.90
CA ASP A 6 -2.45 -1.62 15.05
C ASP A 6 -2.12 -0.78 13.80
N LYS A 7 -0.99 -0.07 13.86
CA LYS A 7 -0.45 0.77 12.78
C LYS A 7 0.24 -0.08 11.72
N HIS A 8 -0.51 -0.96 11.06
CA HIS A 8 0.00 -1.70 9.92
C HIS A 8 -0.04 -0.84 8.66
N ILE A 9 0.90 -1.06 7.74
CA ILE A 9 0.86 -0.41 6.44
C ILE A 9 -0.24 -1.05 5.60
N GLY A 10 -1.27 -0.28 5.27
CA GLY A 10 -2.38 -0.70 4.42
C GLY A 10 -2.14 -0.40 2.94
N SER A 11 -1.40 0.65 2.61
CA SER A 11 -1.00 0.92 1.23
C SER A 11 0.26 1.78 1.10
N ILE A 12 0.88 1.75 -0.08
CA ILE A 12 2.10 2.48 -0.42
C ILE A 12 1.96 3.24 -1.74
N SER A 13 2.65 4.38 -1.86
CA SER A 13 2.74 5.16 -3.09
C SER A 13 4.14 5.78 -3.25
N GLY A 14 4.68 5.73 -4.47
CA GLY A 14 5.95 6.31 -4.86
C GLY A 14 5.78 7.56 -5.72
N GLY A 15 6.46 8.65 -5.36
CA GLY A 15 6.54 9.88 -6.16
C GLY A 15 7.88 10.00 -6.88
N GLY A 16 8.18 11.21 -7.37
CA GLY A 16 9.43 11.48 -8.08
C GLY A 16 10.69 11.13 -7.26
N ASN A 17 10.81 11.67 -6.05
CA ASN A 17 11.87 11.33 -5.08
C ASN A 17 11.36 11.28 -3.64
N HIS A 18 10.08 10.98 -3.44
CA HIS A 18 9.48 10.80 -2.12
C HIS A 18 8.55 9.61 -2.16
N SER A 19 8.12 9.18 -0.98
CA SER A 19 7.27 8.02 -0.77
C SER A 19 6.29 8.34 0.33
N ILE A 20 5.12 7.70 0.30
CA ILE A 20 4.15 7.75 1.39
C ILE A 20 3.58 6.34 1.61
N ALA A 21 3.39 6.02 2.89
CA ALA A 21 2.71 4.82 3.34
C ALA A 21 1.47 5.23 4.13
N LEU A 22 0.31 4.68 3.76
CA LEU A 22 -0.95 4.82 4.48
C LEU A 22 -1.05 3.66 5.47
N HIS A 23 -1.30 4.00 6.73
CA HIS A 23 -1.56 3.05 7.81
C HIS A 23 -3.03 2.61 7.79
N THR A 24 -3.31 1.43 8.32
CA THR A 24 -4.66 0.86 8.42
C THR A 24 -5.60 1.65 9.33
N ASP A 25 -5.06 2.49 10.20
CA ASP A 25 -5.79 3.44 11.05
C ASP A 25 -6.19 4.75 10.32
N GLY A 26 -5.81 4.89 9.03
CA GLY A 26 -6.07 6.06 8.21
C GLY A 26 -5.10 7.23 8.42
N THR A 27 -4.02 7.05 9.19
CA THR A 27 -2.88 7.98 9.27
C THR A 27 -1.83 7.67 8.20
N ALA A 28 -0.85 8.56 7.97
CA ALA A 28 0.17 8.31 6.94
C ALA A 28 1.58 8.78 7.35
N THR A 29 2.59 8.07 6.86
CA THR A 29 4.01 8.45 7.00
C THR A 29 4.59 8.71 5.63
N ALA A 30 5.13 9.90 5.40
CA ALA A 30 5.84 10.25 4.18
C ALA A 30 7.34 10.50 4.43
N PHE A 31 8.18 10.09 3.48
CA PHE A 31 9.63 10.15 3.58
C PHE A 31 10.27 10.41 2.21
N GLY A 32 11.54 10.84 2.21
CA GLY A 32 12.26 11.25 1.01
C GLY A 32 12.34 12.78 0.85
N GLN A 33 12.43 13.23 -0.40
CA GLN A 33 12.59 14.64 -0.75
C GLN A 33 11.44 15.49 -0.19
N ASN A 34 11.75 16.66 0.38
CA ASN A 34 10.74 17.58 0.93
C ASN A 34 10.98 19.07 0.59
N ASN A 35 11.70 19.38 -0.48
CA ASN A 35 12.05 20.78 -0.83
C ASN A 35 10.82 21.68 -1.10
N TYR A 36 9.66 21.09 -1.40
CA TYR A 36 8.41 21.80 -1.68
C TYR A 36 7.29 21.47 -0.69
N GLY A 37 7.59 20.77 0.41
CA GLY A 37 6.59 20.36 1.39
C GLY A 37 5.80 19.10 1.02
N GLN A 38 6.24 18.33 0.02
CA GLN A 38 5.56 17.13 -0.48
C GLN A 38 5.44 15.98 0.54
N THR A 39 6.19 16.00 1.65
CA THR A 39 6.01 15.05 2.75
C THR A 39 5.40 15.69 4.01
N THR A 40 5.43 17.02 4.12
CA THR A 40 5.04 17.75 5.34
C THR A 40 3.59 17.53 5.73
N GLY A 41 2.66 17.47 4.78
CA GLY A 41 1.23 17.33 5.07
C GLY A 41 0.81 15.95 5.59
N ALA A 42 1.67 14.93 5.46
CA ALA A 42 1.35 13.56 5.88
C ALA A 42 1.10 13.45 7.40
N ALA A 43 1.84 14.23 8.21
CA ALA A 43 1.76 14.20 9.66
C ALA A 43 0.39 14.65 10.23
N THR A 44 -0.45 15.30 9.41
CA THR A 44 -1.79 15.75 9.81
C THR A 44 -2.91 14.90 9.23
N LEU A 45 -2.59 13.88 8.41
CA LEU A 45 -3.58 13.00 7.82
C LEU A 45 -4.18 12.06 8.87
N SER A 46 -5.49 11.93 8.82
CA SER A 46 -6.29 10.98 9.60
C SER A 46 -7.54 10.63 8.79
N ASN A 47 -8.08 9.42 8.94
CA ASN A 47 -9.24 8.92 8.18
C ASN A 47 -9.07 8.96 6.65
N VAL A 48 -7.83 8.85 6.17
CA VAL A 48 -7.50 8.74 4.74
C VAL A 48 -7.66 7.28 4.30
N ILE A 49 -8.20 7.08 3.10
CA ILE A 49 -8.40 5.74 2.50
C ILE A 49 -7.54 5.51 1.26
N GLN A 50 -6.98 6.56 0.67
CA GLN A 50 -6.06 6.45 -0.47
C GLN A 50 -5.01 7.56 -0.41
N VAL A 51 -3.79 7.24 -0.78
CA VAL A 51 -2.69 8.18 -1.00
C VAL A 51 -2.15 8.00 -2.42
N SER A 52 -1.73 9.10 -3.06
CA SER A 52 -1.10 9.05 -4.38
C SER A 52 -0.06 10.17 -4.50
N CYS A 53 1.12 9.84 -5.02
CA CYS A 53 2.21 10.79 -5.20
C CYS A 53 2.34 11.22 -6.66
N GLY A 54 2.57 12.51 -6.89
CA GLY A 54 3.11 13.02 -8.15
C GLY A 54 4.64 13.19 -8.10
N ASN A 55 5.22 13.99 -9.00
CA ASN A 55 6.66 14.28 -8.95
C ASN A 55 7.06 15.03 -7.67
N TYR A 56 6.28 16.08 -7.33
CA TYR A 56 6.60 17.06 -6.30
C TYR A 56 5.43 17.41 -5.38
N HIS A 57 4.37 16.60 -5.39
CA HIS A 57 3.19 16.78 -4.56
C HIS A 57 2.61 15.41 -4.16
N THR A 58 1.78 15.41 -3.12
CA THR A 58 1.07 14.25 -2.61
C THR A 58 -0.41 14.57 -2.51
N LEU A 59 -1.24 13.61 -2.88
CA LEU A 59 -2.70 13.62 -2.78
C LEU A 59 -3.15 12.63 -1.70
N ALA A 60 -4.21 12.96 -0.98
CA ALA A 60 -4.85 12.06 -0.02
C ALA A 60 -6.37 12.17 -0.13
N LEU A 61 -7.05 11.02 -0.20
CA LEU A 61 -8.50 10.88 -0.29
C LEU A 61 -9.05 10.43 1.06
N TYR A 62 -10.05 11.14 1.57
CA TYR A 62 -10.73 10.81 2.82
C TYR A 62 -11.92 9.89 2.58
N ALA A 63 -12.31 9.15 3.62
CA ALA A 63 -13.45 8.23 3.57
C ALA A 63 -14.80 8.91 3.27
N ASP A 64 -14.90 10.23 3.47
CA ASP A 64 -16.11 11.02 3.20
C ASP A 64 -16.21 11.55 1.76
N GLY A 65 -15.28 11.13 0.88
CA GLY A 65 -15.24 11.55 -0.53
C GLY A 65 -14.62 12.92 -0.76
N THR A 66 -14.08 13.58 0.28
CA THR A 66 -13.25 14.78 0.12
C THR A 66 -11.79 14.40 -0.07
N MET A 67 -10.97 15.32 -0.60
CA MET A 67 -9.53 15.09 -0.74
C MET A 67 -8.71 16.30 -0.32
N THR A 68 -7.42 16.09 -0.07
CA THR A 68 -6.43 17.14 0.12
C THR A 68 -5.20 16.88 -0.75
N ALA A 69 -4.37 17.90 -0.89
CA ALA A 69 -3.10 17.82 -1.56
C ALA A 69 -2.08 18.74 -0.88
N PHE A 70 -0.80 18.38 -0.94
CA PHE A 70 0.30 19.20 -0.41
C PHE A 70 1.59 19.00 -1.20
N GLY A 71 2.43 20.02 -1.23
CA GLY A 71 3.68 20.04 -2.00
C GLY A 71 3.77 21.24 -2.95
N TYR A 72 4.49 21.05 -4.06
CA TYR A 72 4.67 22.07 -5.08
C TYR A 72 3.35 22.44 -5.76
N ASN A 73 3.06 23.74 -5.92
CA ASN A 73 1.77 24.22 -6.47
C ASN A 73 1.93 25.33 -7.53
N ALA A 74 3.10 25.50 -8.14
CA ALA A 74 3.30 26.62 -9.07
C ALA A 74 2.46 26.51 -10.36
N SER A 75 2.00 25.31 -10.70
CA SER A 75 1.10 25.06 -11.83
C SER A 75 -0.35 24.80 -11.39
N GLY A 76 -0.66 24.88 -10.10
CA GLY A 76 -2.00 24.54 -9.58
C GLY A 76 -2.21 23.04 -9.34
N GLN A 77 -1.16 22.21 -9.24
CA GLN A 77 -1.30 20.75 -9.02
C GLN A 77 -1.70 20.38 -7.57
N VAL A 78 -1.86 21.34 -6.67
CA VAL A 78 -2.41 21.14 -5.32
C VAL A 78 -3.79 21.78 -5.19
N SER A 79 -4.01 22.94 -5.80
CA SER A 79 -5.30 23.63 -5.79
C SER A 79 -6.04 23.40 -7.11
N PRO A 80 -7.23 22.76 -7.09
CA PRO A 80 -8.29 23.02 -6.11
C PRO A 80 -8.66 21.81 -5.22
N ALA A 81 -7.75 20.87 -4.94
CA ALA A 81 -8.05 19.59 -4.28
C ALA A 81 -9.00 19.69 -3.06
N ALA A 82 -8.73 20.62 -2.14
CA ALA A 82 -9.50 20.80 -0.90
C ALA A 82 -10.97 21.26 -1.09
N SER A 83 -11.38 21.59 -2.32
CA SER A 83 -12.76 21.97 -2.66
C SER A 83 -13.53 20.87 -3.39
N LEU A 84 -12.89 19.75 -3.72
CA LEU A 84 -13.52 18.63 -4.40
C LEU A 84 -14.23 17.72 -3.38
N THR A 85 -15.42 17.26 -3.77
CA THR A 85 -16.24 16.30 -3.03
C THR A 85 -16.59 15.14 -3.96
N ASP A 86 -17.19 14.08 -3.42
CA ASP A 86 -17.67 12.93 -4.18
C ASP A 86 -16.57 12.19 -4.96
N VAL A 87 -15.31 12.37 -4.55
CA VAL A 87 -14.13 11.73 -5.13
C VAL A 87 -14.04 10.29 -4.63
N VAL A 88 -13.74 9.36 -5.54
CA VAL A 88 -13.58 7.93 -5.25
C VAL A 88 -12.21 7.38 -5.62
N GLN A 89 -11.44 8.11 -6.44
CA GLN A 89 -10.05 7.76 -6.73
C GLN A 89 -9.23 9.01 -7.06
N ILE A 90 -7.97 9.00 -6.65
CA ILE A 90 -6.98 10.05 -6.92
C ILE A 90 -5.75 9.52 -7.65
N ALA A 91 -5.15 10.33 -8.52
CA ALA A 91 -3.87 10.03 -9.15
C ALA A 91 -3.00 11.28 -9.32
N GLY A 92 -1.75 11.21 -8.84
CA GLY A 92 -0.74 12.24 -9.05
C GLY A 92 0.02 12.03 -10.36
N GLY A 93 0.17 13.08 -11.17
CA GLY A 93 1.05 13.09 -12.33
C GLY A 93 2.32 13.91 -12.08
N GLY A 94 2.99 14.32 -13.17
CA GLY A 94 4.18 15.15 -13.07
C GLY A 94 3.90 16.53 -12.43
N ASP A 95 3.18 17.37 -13.17
CA ASP A 95 2.75 18.71 -12.75
C ASP A 95 1.23 18.89 -12.79
N HIS A 96 0.48 17.79 -12.68
CA HIS A 96 -0.98 17.76 -12.67
C HIS A 96 -1.49 16.65 -11.75
N SER A 97 -2.78 16.67 -11.47
CA SER A 97 -3.49 15.70 -10.63
C SER A 97 -4.84 15.37 -11.25
N LEU A 98 -5.34 14.18 -10.94
CA LEU A 98 -6.63 13.66 -11.39
C LEU A 98 -7.45 13.23 -10.17
N ALA A 99 -8.74 13.55 -10.18
CA ALA A 99 -9.73 13.10 -9.22
C ALA A 99 -10.91 12.50 -10.00
N LEU A 100 -11.16 11.21 -9.79
CA LEU A 100 -12.32 10.49 -10.30
C LEU A 100 -13.47 10.66 -9.31
N HIS A 101 -14.64 11.08 -9.82
CA HIS A 101 -15.86 11.23 -9.05
C HIS A 101 -16.70 9.95 -9.08
N SER A 102 -17.55 9.79 -8.06
CA SER A 102 -18.47 8.66 -7.92
C SER A 102 -19.49 8.51 -9.07
N ASP A 103 -19.70 9.58 -9.85
CA ASP A 103 -20.56 9.58 -11.03
C ASP A 103 -19.83 9.18 -12.33
N GLY A 104 -18.55 8.81 -12.25
CA GLY A 104 -17.73 8.40 -13.39
C GLY A 104 -17.12 9.56 -14.19
N THR A 105 -17.26 10.81 -13.73
CA THR A 105 -16.59 11.98 -14.33
C THR A 105 -15.22 12.23 -13.70
N VAL A 106 -14.36 12.99 -14.40
CA VAL A 106 -12.98 13.25 -13.94
C VAL A 106 -12.71 14.75 -13.86
N THR A 107 -12.27 15.23 -12.70
CA THR A 107 -11.65 16.55 -12.55
C THR A 107 -10.14 16.41 -12.63
N ALA A 108 -9.53 17.04 -13.63
CA ALA A 108 -8.09 17.21 -13.70
C ALA A 108 -7.71 18.66 -13.32
N PHE A 109 -6.54 18.85 -12.71
CA PHE A 109 -6.03 20.18 -12.35
C PHE A 109 -4.50 20.22 -12.34
N GLY A 110 -3.94 21.42 -12.53
CA GLY A 110 -2.50 21.65 -12.66
C GLY A 110 -2.09 22.18 -14.03
N SER A 111 -0.87 21.84 -14.45
CA SER A 111 -0.33 22.22 -15.76
C SER A 111 -1.16 21.62 -16.90
N ASP A 112 -1.50 22.44 -17.89
CA ASP A 112 -2.25 22.01 -19.08
C ASP A 112 -1.57 22.37 -20.41
N ASN A 113 -0.26 22.65 -20.37
CA ASN A 113 0.47 23.13 -21.56
C ASN A 113 0.43 22.13 -22.74
N LEU A 114 0.09 20.86 -22.49
CA LEU A 114 0.06 19.79 -23.47
C LEU A 114 -1.29 19.04 -23.48
N GLY A 115 -2.33 19.58 -22.83
CA GLY A 115 -3.68 18.99 -22.80
C GLY A 115 -3.90 17.90 -21.75
N GLN A 116 -2.99 17.74 -20.79
CA GLN A 116 -3.05 16.72 -19.72
C GLN A 116 -4.09 17.03 -18.63
N VAL A 117 -4.77 18.17 -18.71
CA VAL A 117 -5.90 18.53 -17.84
C VAL A 117 -7.17 18.70 -18.65
N SER A 118 -7.15 19.51 -19.71
CA SER A 118 -8.35 19.80 -20.51
C SER A 118 -8.93 18.57 -21.23
N GLY A 119 -8.12 17.53 -21.45
CA GLY A 119 -8.59 16.26 -22.01
C GLY A 119 -9.60 15.50 -21.14
N ALA A 120 -9.68 15.79 -19.84
CA ALA A 120 -10.61 15.11 -18.93
C ALA A 120 -12.06 15.62 -19.02
N ALA A 121 -12.28 16.81 -19.56
CA ALA A 121 -13.54 17.56 -19.42
C ALA A 121 -14.79 16.87 -20.00
N ALA A 122 -14.62 15.93 -20.93
CA ALA A 122 -15.71 15.22 -21.60
C ALA A 122 -15.78 13.72 -21.23
N LEU A 123 -14.98 13.28 -20.25
CA LEU A 123 -14.97 11.88 -19.84
C LEU A 123 -16.17 11.56 -18.95
N THR A 124 -16.80 10.43 -19.23
CA THR A 124 -17.84 9.79 -18.43
C THR A 124 -17.52 8.31 -18.30
N ASP A 125 -18.23 7.60 -17.42
CA ASP A 125 -18.14 6.14 -17.28
C ASP A 125 -16.73 5.63 -16.92
N VAL A 126 -15.90 6.51 -16.34
CA VAL A 126 -14.53 6.20 -15.90
C VAL A 126 -14.57 5.42 -14.58
N VAL A 127 -13.72 4.41 -14.46
CA VAL A 127 -13.55 3.58 -13.26
C VAL A 127 -12.13 3.62 -12.71
N GLN A 128 -11.15 4.08 -13.49
CA GLN A 128 -9.81 4.36 -12.98
C GLN A 128 -9.15 5.51 -13.76
N VAL A 129 -8.33 6.31 -13.07
CA VAL A 129 -7.45 7.34 -13.62
C VAL A 129 -5.98 7.08 -13.27
N ALA A 130 -5.07 7.41 -14.17
CA ALA A 130 -3.62 7.33 -13.94
C ALA A 130 -2.89 8.56 -14.50
N GLY A 131 -2.07 9.20 -13.67
CA GLY A 131 -1.30 10.39 -14.01
C GLY A 131 0.16 10.04 -14.37
N GLY A 132 0.59 10.36 -15.58
CA GLY A 132 1.97 10.15 -16.01
C GLY A 132 2.91 11.24 -15.52
N PHE A 133 4.16 10.84 -15.23
CA PHE A 133 5.18 11.77 -14.73
C PHE A 133 5.67 12.77 -15.78
N TRP A 134 5.40 12.52 -17.07
CA TRP A 134 5.72 13.41 -18.19
C TRP A 134 4.48 13.86 -18.97
N ASN A 135 3.57 14.52 -18.27
CA ASN A 135 2.47 15.32 -18.84
C ASN A 135 1.49 14.54 -19.72
N HIS A 136 1.16 13.31 -19.35
CA HIS A 136 0.06 12.57 -19.96
C HIS A 136 -0.81 11.95 -18.86
N SER A 137 -2.01 11.54 -19.25
CA SER A 137 -3.00 10.98 -18.35
C SER A 137 -3.77 9.88 -19.08
N MET A 138 -4.28 8.92 -18.32
CA MET A 138 -5.09 7.81 -18.80
C MET A 138 -6.35 7.69 -17.96
N ALA A 139 -7.44 7.30 -18.61
CA ALA A 139 -8.71 6.97 -17.98
C ALA A 139 -9.19 5.62 -18.53
N LEU A 140 -9.45 4.68 -17.62
CA LEU A 140 -10.06 3.38 -17.90
C LEU A 140 -11.57 3.52 -17.73
N HIS A 141 -12.31 3.09 -18.75
CA HIS A 141 -13.77 3.07 -18.76
C HIS A 141 -14.32 1.76 -18.21
N SER A 142 -15.54 1.79 -17.71
CA SER A 142 -16.26 0.63 -17.17
C SER A 142 -16.44 -0.52 -18.16
N ASP A 143 -16.31 -0.27 -19.46
CA ASP A 143 -16.37 -1.27 -20.53
C ASP A 143 -15.00 -1.90 -20.87
N GLY A 144 -13.94 -1.54 -20.14
CA GLY A 144 -12.59 -2.07 -20.33
C GLY A 144 -11.79 -1.37 -21.43
N THR A 145 -12.29 -0.28 -22.02
CA THR A 145 -11.54 0.57 -22.96
C THR A 145 -10.76 1.69 -22.25
N VAL A 146 -9.76 2.27 -22.92
CA VAL A 146 -8.89 3.30 -22.32
C VAL A 146 -8.82 4.55 -23.19
N THR A 147 -9.07 5.72 -22.59
CA THR A 147 -8.82 7.03 -23.20
C THR A 147 -7.57 7.65 -22.61
N GLY A 148 -6.60 7.98 -23.46
CA GLY A 148 -5.45 8.79 -23.09
C GLY A 148 -5.61 10.26 -23.49
N PHE A 149 -5.01 11.17 -22.74
CA PHE A 149 -4.91 12.59 -23.07
C PHE A 149 -3.59 13.21 -22.59
N GLY A 150 -3.24 14.37 -23.13
CA GLY A 150 -1.97 15.06 -22.85
C GLY A 150 -0.88 14.81 -23.89
N TYR A 151 0.38 14.86 -23.45
CA TYR A 151 1.55 14.82 -24.31
C TYR A 151 1.78 13.44 -24.95
N ASP A 152 1.70 13.35 -26.28
CA ASP A 152 1.76 12.07 -27.00
C ASP A 152 3.11 11.74 -27.68
N GLN A 153 4.22 12.26 -27.18
CA GLN A 153 5.52 11.80 -27.67
C GLN A 153 5.71 10.30 -27.39
N TYR A 154 6.24 9.58 -28.40
CA TYR A 154 6.42 8.12 -28.41
C TYR A 154 5.13 7.29 -28.45
N SER A 155 3.99 7.92 -28.77
CA SER A 155 2.67 7.25 -28.77
C SER A 155 2.24 6.76 -27.38
N LYS A 156 2.77 7.36 -26.31
CA LYS A 156 2.42 7.01 -24.92
C LYS A 156 0.99 7.38 -24.54
N VAL A 157 0.27 8.11 -25.40
CA VAL A 157 -1.16 8.41 -25.28
C VAL A 157 -1.95 7.64 -26.32
N SER A 158 -1.62 7.83 -27.60
CA SER A 158 -2.38 7.23 -28.71
C SER A 158 -2.30 5.70 -28.78
N GLY A 159 -1.32 5.08 -28.13
CA GLY A 159 -1.23 3.62 -28.02
C GLY A 159 -2.40 2.98 -27.26
N ALA A 160 -3.16 3.74 -26.46
CA ALA A 160 -4.31 3.24 -25.71
C ALA A 160 -5.53 2.95 -26.60
N ALA A 161 -5.62 3.53 -27.80
CA ALA A 161 -6.85 3.56 -28.59
C ALA A 161 -7.39 2.19 -29.04
N ALA A 162 -6.56 1.15 -29.01
CA ALA A 162 -6.93 -0.21 -29.41
C ALA A 162 -7.08 -1.18 -28.22
N LEU A 163 -6.92 -0.69 -26.98
CA LEU A 163 -7.01 -1.54 -25.80
C LEU A 163 -8.46 -1.87 -25.46
N THR A 164 -8.68 -3.15 -25.14
CA THR A 164 -9.93 -3.69 -24.59
C THR A 164 -9.60 -4.62 -23.43
N ASP A 165 -10.63 -4.98 -22.66
CA ASP A 165 -10.52 -5.95 -21.56
C ASP A 165 -9.49 -5.55 -20.50
N VAL A 166 -9.24 -4.24 -20.34
CA VAL A 166 -8.30 -3.68 -19.36
C VAL A 166 -8.97 -3.60 -17.99
N VAL A 167 -8.21 -3.96 -16.95
CA VAL A 167 -8.64 -3.91 -15.54
C VAL A 167 -7.76 -3.03 -14.67
N GLN A 168 -6.55 -2.68 -15.13
CA GLN A 168 -5.72 -1.67 -14.47
C GLN A 168 -4.91 -0.88 -15.51
N ILE A 169 -4.79 0.43 -15.31
CA ILE A 169 -3.90 1.33 -16.07
C ILE A 169 -2.89 2.02 -15.16
N GLU A 170 -1.65 2.16 -15.62
CA GLU A 170 -0.58 2.86 -14.91
C GLU A 170 0.31 3.64 -15.88
N CYS A 171 0.76 4.83 -15.45
CA CYS A 171 1.55 5.73 -16.28
C CYS A 171 2.95 5.92 -15.69
N GLY A 172 3.98 5.65 -16.49
CA GLY A 172 5.36 5.98 -16.16
C GLY A 172 5.73 7.40 -16.58
N TYR A 173 7.04 7.66 -16.80
CA TYR A 173 7.48 8.94 -17.36
C TYR A 173 7.13 9.02 -18.84
N GLY A 174 7.71 8.14 -19.66
CA GLY A 174 7.55 8.15 -21.12
C GLY A 174 6.65 7.06 -21.69
N PHE A 175 5.99 6.26 -20.85
CA PHE A 175 5.25 5.06 -21.27
C PHE A 175 4.02 4.84 -20.39
N THR A 176 3.13 3.97 -20.86
CA THR A 176 1.93 3.52 -20.15
C THR A 176 1.89 2.01 -20.17
N ALA A 177 1.36 1.41 -19.11
CA ALA A 177 1.08 -0.01 -19.02
C ALA A 177 -0.41 -0.24 -18.70
N ALA A 178 -0.94 -1.34 -19.23
CA ALA A 178 -2.29 -1.80 -19.00
C ALA A 178 -2.27 -3.29 -18.64
N LEU A 179 -2.92 -3.64 -17.53
CA LEU A 179 -3.20 -5.01 -17.13
C LEU A 179 -4.54 -5.42 -17.71
N HIS A 180 -4.57 -6.55 -18.41
CA HIS A 180 -5.78 -7.14 -18.97
C HIS A 180 -6.41 -8.13 -17.98
N SER A 181 -7.72 -8.34 -18.12
CA SER A 181 -8.51 -9.25 -17.29
C SER A 181 -8.05 -10.71 -17.30
N ASP A 182 -7.26 -11.11 -18.30
CA ASP A 182 -6.64 -12.44 -18.41
C ASP A 182 -5.27 -12.55 -17.70
N GLY A 183 -4.84 -11.50 -17.01
CA GLY A 183 -3.58 -11.45 -16.29
C GLY A 183 -2.36 -11.12 -17.15
N THR A 184 -2.55 -10.75 -18.42
CA THR A 184 -1.47 -10.29 -19.31
C THR A 184 -1.25 -8.78 -19.23
N VAL A 185 -0.06 -8.31 -19.61
CA VAL A 185 0.28 -6.87 -19.58
C VAL A 185 0.68 -6.37 -20.97
N THR A 186 0.08 -5.26 -21.38
CA THR A 186 0.50 -4.48 -22.54
C THR A 186 1.17 -3.19 -22.07
N ALA A 187 2.30 -2.81 -22.66
CA ALA A 187 2.91 -1.51 -22.47
C ALA A 187 3.15 -0.82 -23.83
N PHE A 188 3.17 0.52 -23.83
CA PHE A 188 3.39 1.32 -25.02
C PHE A 188 4.00 2.68 -24.65
N GLY A 189 4.72 3.29 -25.59
CA GLY A 189 5.45 4.53 -25.37
C GLY A 189 6.97 4.38 -25.54
N GLN A 190 7.72 5.11 -24.73
CA GLN A 190 9.18 5.12 -24.73
C GLN A 190 9.76 3.79 -24.22
N ASP A 191 10.76 3.24 -24.92
CA ASP A 191 11.36 1.92 -24.61
C ASP A 191 12.89 1.92 -24.49
N ASN A 192 13.50 3.03 -24.10
CA ASN A 192 14.97 3.15 -24.06
C ASN A 192 15.66 2.19 -23.07
N THR A 193 14.91 1.57 -22.16
CA THR A 193 15.42 0.63 -21.15
C THR A 193 14.72 -0.74 -21.18
N GLY A 194 13.88 -1.01 -22.19
CA GLY A 194 13.12 -2.26 -22.27
C GLY A 194 11.86 -2.30 -21.40
N GLN A 195 11.40 -1.16 -20.89
CA GLN A 195 10.20 -1.04 -20.05
C GLN A 195 8.88 -1.26 -20.81
N VAL A 196 8.91 -1.22 -22.14
CA VAL A 196 7.78 -1.55 -23.02
C VAL A 196 7.94 -2.95 -23.59
N THR A 197 9.06 -3.24 -24.25
CA THR A 197 9.27 -4.56 -24.87
C THR A 197 9.37 -5.68 -23.85
N GLY A 198 9.86 -5.40 -22.64
CA GLY A 198 9.92 -6.37 -21.55
C GLY A 198 8.57 -6.74 -20.95
N ALA A 199 7.50 -5.96 -21.21
CA ALA A 199 6.16 -6.30 -20.73
C ALA A 199 5.56 -7.46 -21.55
N GLY A 200 6.04 -7.65 -22.78
CA GLY A 200 5.63 -8.75 -23.64
C GLY A 200 5.93 -10.10 -23.01
N GLY A 201 4.88 -10.86 -22.72
CA GLY A 201 4.96 -12.22 -22.16
C GLY A 201 4.78 -12.29 -20.65
N LEU A 202 4.50 -11.17 -19.96
CA LEU A 202 4.00 -11.22 -18.58
C LEU A 202 2.60 -11.85 -18.56
N THR A 203 2.41 -12.83 -17.68
CA THR A 203 1.15 -13.53 -17.40
C THR A 203 0.95 -13.62 -15.89
N ASP A 204 -0.24 -14.02 -15.45
CA ASP A 204 -0.56 -14.24 -14.03
C ASP A 204 -0.37 -13.00 -13.15
N VAL A 205 -0.37 -11.81 -13.77
CA VAL A 205 -0.22 -10.51 -13.11
C VAL A 205 -1.55 -10.09 -12.48
N VAL A 206 -1.50 -9.58 -11.25
CA VAL A 206 -2.65 -9.09 -10.49
C VAL A 206 -2.56 -7.61 -10.14
N GLN A 207 -1.37 -7.02 -10.20
CA GLN A 207 -1.18 -5.59 -10.04
C GLN A 207 0.03 -5.12 -10.86
N ILE A 208 -0.08 -3.97 -11.49
CA ILE A 208 1.04 -3.25 -12.09
C ILE A 208 1.32 -1.94 -11.35
N SER A 209 2.56 -1.44 -11.44
CA SER A 209 2.92 -0.07 -11.03
C SER A 209 4.13 0.43 -11.82
N CYS A 210 4.08 1.67 -12.27
CA CYS A 210 5.12 2.29 -13.09
C CYS A 210 5.96 3.28 -12.28
N GLY A 211 7.29 3.22 -12.45
CA GLY A 211 8.18 4.34 -12.14
C GLY A 211 8.49 5.17 -13.38
N TYR A 212 9.55 5.98 -13.35
CA TYR A 212 9.88 6.77 -14.54
C TYR A 212 10.24 5.89 -15.75
N TYR A 213 11.06 4.87 -15.53
CA TYR A 213 11.64 4.05 -16.60
C TYR A 213 11.55 2.56 -16.31
N HIS A 214 10.64 2.14 -15.42
CA HIS A 214 10.44 0.73 -15.08
C HIS A 214 8.98 0.44 -14.76
N LEU A 215 8.63 -0.84 -14.92
CA LEU A 215 7.35 -1.42 -14.56
C LEU A 215 7.59 -2.51 -13.52
N LEU A 216 6.80 -2.51 -12.47
CA LEU A 216 6.67 -3.61 -11.51
C LEU A 216 5.37 -4.36 -11.84
N ALA A 217 5.47 -5.68 -11.98
CA ALA A 217 4.34 -6.58 -12.12
C ALA A 217 4.31 -7.53 -10.92
N LEU A 218 3.25 -7.44 -10.11
CA LEU A 218 2.96 -8.35 -9.02
C LEU A 218 2.17 -9.54 -9.57
N HIS A 219 2.69 -10.73 -9.35
CA HIS A 219 2.07 -11.99 -9.74
C HIS A 219 1.12 -12.51 -8.67
N SER A 220 0.15 -13.34 -9.08
CA SER A 220 -0.84 -13.95 -8.19
C SER A 220 -0.25 -14.84 -7.09
N ASP A 221 0.99 -15.29 -7.24
CA ASP A 221 1.73 -16.08 -6.23
C ASP A 221 2.52 -15.21 -5.23
N GLY A 222 2.41 -13.88 -5.32
CA GLY A 222 3.09 -12.92 -4.45
C GLY A 222 4.55 -12.66 -4.83
N THR A 223 5.01 -13.11 -6.00
CA THR A 223 6.31 -12.74 -6.56
C THR A 223 6.21 -11.45 -7.39
N VAL A 224 7.34 -10.76 -7.59
CA VAL A 224 7.39 -9.51 -8.37
C VAL A 224 8.35 -9.67 -9.54
N THR A 225 7.93 -9.23 -10.73
CA THR A 225 8.85 -9.02 -11.86
C THR A 225 9.02 -7.52 -12.09
N ALA A 226 10.27 -7.06 -12.13
CA ALA A 226 10.59 -5.72 -12.59
C ALA A 226 11.24 -5.76 -13.97
N ILE A 227 10.77 -4.88 -14.86
CA ILE A 227 11.33 -4.66 -16.18
C ILE A 227 11.69 -3.18 -16.35
N GLY A 228 12.68 -2.89 -17.19
CA GLY A 228 13.26 -1.55 -17.32
C GLY A 228 14.36 -1.24 -16.31
N LEU A 229 14.92 -0.03 -16.40
CA LEU A 229 16.00 0.49 -15.54
C LEU A 229 17.25 -0.43 -15.43
N SER A 230 18.03 -0.24 -14.35
CA SER A 230 19.29 -0.96 -14.15
C SER A 230 19.09 -2.36 -13.58
N ALA A 231 19.98 -3.29 -13.94
CA ALA A 231 19.97 -4.67 -13.47
C ALA A 231 19.96 -4.79 -11.93
N ALA A 232 20.51 -3.80 -11.21
CA ALA A 232 20.52 -3.81 -9.75
C ALA A 232 19.11 -3.70 -9.15
N LEU A 233 18.25 -2.83 -9.71
CA LEU A 233 16.88 -2.68 -9.23
C LEU A 233 16.03 -3.89 -9.62
N THR A 234 16.19 -4.38 -10.85
CA THR A 234 15.41 -5.53 -11.33
C THR A 234 15.73 -6.80 -10.55
N ASN A 235 17.00 -7.01 -10.18
CA ASN A 235 17.41 -8.18 -9.41
C ASN A 235 16.82 -8.19 -7.98
N ILE A 236 16.67 -7.03 -7.35
CA ILE A 236 16.05 -6.95 -6.01
C ILE A 236 14.57 -7.30 -6.12
N ALA A 237 13.84 -6.66 -7.03
CA ALA A 237 12.42 -6.92 -7.23
C ALA A 237 12.15 -8.40 -7.55
N ASN A 238 12.93 -8.99 -8.45
CA ASN A 238 12.77 -10.39 -8.89
C ASN A 238 13.11 -11.42 -7.81
N ALA A 239 13.70 -10.99 -6.68
CA ALA A 239 13.95 -11.84 -5.52
C ALA A 239 12.85 -11.74 -4.44
N LEU A 240 11.89 -10.83 -4.58
CA LEU A 240 10.82 -10.62 -3.60
C LEU A 240 9.75 -11.72 -3.70
N THR A 241 9.23 -12.11 -2.54
CA THR A 241 8.11 -13.04 -2.37
C THR A 241 7.20 -12.54 -1.25
N GLY A 242 5.96 -13.05 -1.21
CA GLY A 242 4.97 -12.62 -0.20
C GLY A 242 4.61 -11.14 -0.31
N VAL A 243 4.65 -10.57 -1.52
CA VAL A 243 4.26 -9.19 -1.80
C VAL A 243 2.76 -9.13 -2.06
N VAL A 244 2.11 -8.09 -1.53
CA VAL A 244 0.67 -7.81 -1.74
C VAL A 244 0.41 -6.47 -2.42
N GLN A 245 1.40 -5.58 -2.45
CA GLN A 245 1.31 -4.34 -3.22
C GLN A 245 2.69 -3.91 -3.72
N VAL A 246 2.73 -3.36 -4.93
CA VAL A 246 3.91 -2.68 -5.49
C VAL A 246 3.62 -1.21 -5.78
N ALA A 247 4.64 -0.36 -5.62
CA ALA A 247 4.58 1.06 -6.01
C ALA A 247 5.90 1.52 -6.63
N GLY A 248 5.83 2.07 -7.85
CA GLY A 248 6.95 2.70 -8.54
C GLY A 248 7.09 4.17 -8.16
N GLY A 249 8.33 4.63 -7.95
CA GLY A 249 8.68 6.05 -7.88
C GLY A 249 9.57 6.46 -9.04
N GLY A 250 10.26 7.60 -8.94
CA GLY A 250 11.10 8.10 -10.03
C GLY A 250 12.22 7.12 -10.43
N ALA A 251 13.07 6.76 -9.47
CA ALA A 251 14.13 5.76 -9.65
C ALA A 251 14.24 4.83 -8.45
N HIS A 252 13.15 4.69 -7.69
CA HIS A 252 13.00 3.81 -6.53
C HIS A 252 11.67 3.07 -6.61
N SER A 253 11.48 2.12 -5.71
CA SER A 253 10.28 1.28 -5.65
C SER A 253 10.03 0.82 -4.22
N LEU A 254 8.77 0.50 -3.95
CA LEU A 254 8.28 0.01 -2.68
C LEU A 254 7.51 -1.30 -2.93
N ALA A 255 7.64 -2.26 -2.04
CA ALA A 255 6.86 -3.49 -2.01
C ALA A 255 6.32 -3.70 -0.59
N LEU A 256 5.00 -3.79 -0.47
CA LEU A 256 4.30 -4.14 0.78
C LEU A 256 4.18 -5.66 0.86
N HIS A 257 4.61 -6.23 1.98
CA HIS A 257 4.55 -7.66 2.23
C HIS A 257 3.29 -8.06 2.99
N THR A 258 2.92 -9.34 2.92
CA THR A 258 1.77 -9.92 3.63
C THR A 258 1.81 -9.74 5.14
N ASP A 259 3.00 -9.54 5.72
CA ASP A 259 3.21 -9.30 7.14
C ASP A 259 3.11 -7.82 7.55
N GLY A 260 2.82 -6.92 6.61
CA GLY A 260 2.72 -5.48 6.85
C GLY A 260 4.05 -4.72 6.73
N THR A 261 5.18 -5.40 6.50
CA THR A 261 6.47 -4.74 6.29
C THR A 261 6.60 -4.18 4.88
N VAL A 262 7.44 -3.15 4.72
CA VAL A 262 7.69 -2.51 3.42
C VAL A 262 9.17 -2.62 3.06
N THR A 263 9.46 -3.26 1.94
CA THR A 263 10.78 -3.23 1.32
C THR A 263 10.86 -2.07 0.34
N ALA A 264 11.80 -1.14 0.56
CA ALA A 264 12.11 -0.08 -0.38
C ALA A 264 13.47 -0.34 -1.05
N PHE A 265 13.58 -0.04 -2.35
CA PHE A 265 14.81 -0.28 -3.12
C PHE A 265 14.97 0.72 -4.28
N GLY A 266 16.22 0.92 -4.73
CA GLY A 266 16.57 1.86 -5.80
C GLY A 266 17.32 3.09 -5.29
N SER A 267 17.13 4.24 -5.96
CA SER A 267 17.81 5.50 -5.62
C SER A 267 17.40 6.03 -4.25
N ASP A 268 18.38 6.46 -3.46
CA ASP A 268 18.15 6.97 -2.09
C ASP A 268 18.76 8.36 -1.84
N THR A 269 18.97 9.16 -2.89
CA THR A 269 19.62 10.47 -2.79
C THR A 269 18.94 11.43 -1.80
N TYR A 270 17.65 11.24 -1.54
CA TYR A 270 16.84 12.08 -0.66
C TYR A 270 16.23 11.31 0.52
N GLY A 271 16.63 10.06 0.75
CA GLY A 271 16.05 9.22 1.81
C GLY A 271 14.72 8.55 1.43
N GLN A 272 14.38 8.48 0.14
CA GLN A 272 13.14 7.86 -0.36
C GLN A 272 13.14 6.33 -0.29
N VAL A 273 14.28 5.72 0.04
CA VAL A 273 14.44 4.29 0.36
C VAL A 273 14.77 4.12 1.83
N SER A 274 15.84 4.75 2.34
CA SER A 274 16.23 4.60 3.76
C SER A 274 15.19 5.14 4.74
N GLY A 275 14.35 6.08 4.32
CA GLY A 275 13.21 6.56 5.11
C GLY A 275 12.15 5.49 5.38
N ALA A 276 12.09 4.41 4.58
CA ALA A 276 11.21 3.28 4.86
C ALA A 276 11.57 2.56 6.16
N ALA A 277 12.79 2.73 6.68
CA ALA A 277 13.17 2.24 8.00
C ALA A 277 12.38 2.90 9.14
N ALA A 278 11.70 4.04 8.89
CA ALA A 278 10.77 4.65 9.83
C ALA A 278 9.35 4.06 9.77
N LEU A 279 9.08 3.19 8.79
CA LEU A 279 7.82 2.42 8.69
C LEU A 279 7.85 1.17 9.57
N THR A 280 8.83 1.05 10.48
CA THR A 280 8.82 -0.02 11.47
C THR A 280 7.48 -0.03 12.15
N ASP A 281 6.79 -1.15 12.00
CA ASP A 281 5.64 -1.48 12.80
C ASP A 281 6.01 -1.16 14.26
N VAL A 282 5.26 -0.26 14.89
CA VAL A 282 5.46 0.04 16.33
C VAL A 282 4.95 -1.16 17.17
N ASP A 283 4.65 -2.29 16.54
CA ASP A 283 4.82 -3.60 17.13
C ASP A 283 6.30 -3.96 17.38
N THR A 284 7.00 -3.16 18.20
CA THR A 284 7.90 -3.80 19.15
C THR A 284 7.03 -4.65 20.06
N GLU A 285 6.91 -5.94 19.76
CA GLU A 285 6.30 -6.98 20.60
C GLU A 285 6.68 -6.78 22.09
N PRO A 286 5.83 -6.22 22.98
CA PRO A 286 5.95 -6.45 24.39
C PRO A 286 5.61 -7.93 24.56
N THR A 287 6.64 -8.67 24.89
CA THR A 287 6.50 -9.94 25.57
C THR A 287 5.68 -9.70 26.84
N TYR A 288 4.44 -10.18 26.87
CA TYR A 288 3.72 -10.32 28.13
C TYR A 288 4.20 -11.61 28.81
N ASP A 289 5.04 -11.47 29.84
CA ASP A 289 5.30 -12.57 30.76
C ASP A 289 4.04 -12.78 31.62
N MET A 290 3.42 -13.95 31.48
CA MET A 290 2.39 -14.41 32.41
C MET A 290 3.06 -14.74 33.76
N VAL A 291 3.27 -13.73 34.61
CA VAL A 291 3.72 -13.95 35.99
C VAL A 291 2.51 -14.37 36.83
N GLY A 292 2.49 -15.62 37.31
CA GLY A 292 1.59 -16.04 38.39
C GLY A 292 0.64 -17.21 38.14
N VAL A 293 0.78 -18.00 37.06
CA VAL A 293 0.01 -19.25 36.94
C VAL A 293 0.67 -20.33 37.82
N THR A 294 0.30 -20.37 39.09
CA THR A 294 0.64 -21.49 39.98
C THR A 294 -0.44 -22.56 39.82
N ALA A 295 -0.07 -23.73 39.28
CA ALA A 295 -0.99 -24.85 39.27
C ALA A 295 -1.21 -25.31 40.74
N LEU A 296 -2.47 -25.37 41.17
CA LEU A 296 -2.85 -26.06 42.41
C LEU A 296 -2.83 -27.56 42.13
N THR A 297 -1.64 -28.13 41.95
CA THR A 297 -1.44 -29.57 41.90
C THR A 297 -1.07 -30.06 43.29
N ASP A 298 -1.49 -31.28 43.62
CA ASP A 298 -1.13 -32.07 44.80
C ASP A 298 0.38 -32.48 44.85
N GLY A 299 1.25 -31.69 44.21
CA GLY A 299 2.69 -31.94 44.10
C GLY A 299 3.11 -32.76 42.88
N THR A 300 2.17 -33.15 42.00
CA THR A 300 2.48 -33.92 40.79
C THR A 300 2.62 -32.98 39.57
N PRO A 301 3.81 -32.84 38.95
CA PRO A 301 3.97 -32.01 37.76
C PRO A 301 3.26 -32.65 36.57
N VAL A 302 2.38 -31.89 35.91
CA VAL A 302 1.64 -32.33 34.70
C VAL A 302 1.81 -31.31 33.59
N GLN A 303 1.63 -31.72 32.33
CA GLN A 303 1.59 -30.76 31.23
C GLN A 303 0.37 -29.85 31.36
N ALA A 304 0.58 -28.55 31.13
CA ALA A 304 -0.49 -27.57 31.05
C ALA A 304 -0.64 -27.08 29.61
N THR A 305 -1.88 -26.99 29.16
CA THR A 305 -2.23 -26.57 27.80
C THR A 305 -2.95 -25.24 27.86
N LEU A 306 -2.42 -24.24 27.17
CA LEU A 306 -3.03 -22.93 27.04
C LEU A 306 -3.71 -22.83 25.68
N ARG A 307 -4.98 -22.42 25.65
CA ARG A 307 -5.75 -22.22 24.42
C ARG A 307 -6.29 -20.80 24.35
N ALA A 308 -6.26 -20.22 23.15
CA ALA A 308 -6.90 -18.95 22.85
C ALA A 308 -8.07 -19.16 21.89
N TYR A 309 -9.15 -18.40 22.12
CA TYR A 309 -10.38 -18.43 21.33
C TYR A 309 -10.74 -17.01 20.91
N HIS A 310 -11.26 -16.86 19.69
CA HIS A 310 -11.75 -15.58 19.19
C HIS A 310 -12.96 -15.11 20.01
N ALA A 311 -12.96 -13.86 20.51
CA ALA A 311 -14.02 -13.38 21.41
C ALA A 311 -15.42 -13.40 20.78
N ASP A 312 -15.53 -13.05 19.49
CA ASP A 312 -16.85 -12.93 18.86
C ASP A 312 -17.44 -14.26 18.38
N THR A 313 -16.59 -15.21 17.96
CA THR A 313 -17.02 -16.46 17.32
C THR A 313 -16.84 -17.69 18.21
N GLY A 314 -16.04 -17.59 19.28
CA GLY A 314 -15.70 -18.72 20.15
C GLY A 314 -14.83 -19.78 19.49
N SER A 315 -14.32 -19.56 18.28
CA SER A 315 -13.48 -20.54 17.57
C SER A 315 -12.07 -20.59 18.16
N LYS A 316 -11.50 -21.81 18.29
CA LYS A 316 -10.11 -22.01 18.73
C LYS A 316 -9.15 -21.46 17.67
N VAL A 317 -8.30 -20.52 18.06
CA VAL A 317 -7.35 -19.87 17.16
C VAL A 317 -5.90 -20.24 17.46
N TRP A 318 -5.60 -20.69 18.68
CA TRP A 318 -4.23 -21.04 19.07
C TRP A 318 -4.18 -22.00 20.27
N GLU A 319 -3.10 -22.77 20.35
CA GLU A 319 -2.84 -23.74 21.43
C GLU A 319 -1.32 -23.93 21.64
N THR A 320 -0.89 -24.02 22.89
CA THR A 320 0.47 -24.46 23.25
C THR A 320 0.47 -25.29 24.52
N THR A 321 1.54 -26.07 24.72
CA THR A 321 1.73 -26.92 25.90
C THR A 321 3.06 -26.60 26.58
N SER A 322 3.06 -26.51 27.91
CA SER A 322 4.27 -26.35 28.72
C SER A 322 4.32 -27.41 29.82
N SER A 323 5.53 -27.91 30.07
CA SER A 323 5.85 -28.61 31.32
C SER A 323 6.40 -27.61 32.33
N PRO A 324 6.13 -27.78 33.64
CA PRO A 324 6.59 -26.84 34.66
C PRO A 324 8.10 -26.95 34.89
N VAL A 325 8.73 -25.82 35.23
CA VAL A 325 10.08 -25.75 35.81
C VAL A 325 9.92 -25.17 37.21
N ASP A 326 10.36 -25.89 38.24
CA ASP A 326 10.20 -25.52 39.66
C ASP A 326 8.76 -25.13 40.06
N GLY A 327 7.77 -25.86 39.54
CA GLY A 327 6.35 -25.62 39.82
C GLY A 327 5.75 -24.41 39.09
N THR A 328 6.53 -23.74 38.24
CA THR A 328 6.09 -22.59 37.44
C THR A 328 5.92 -22.98 35.98
N TYR A 329 4.82 -22.56 35.37
CA TYR A 329 4.58 -22.69 33.93
C TYR A 329 4.87 -21.35 33.26
N SER A 330 5.51 -21.39 32.08
CA SER A 330 5.80 -20.20 31.29
C SER A 330 5.24 -20.40 29.88
N PHE A 331 4.45 -19.43 29.42
CA PHE A 331 3.83 -19.43 28.11
C PHE A 331 4.21 -18.15 27.38
N ARG A 332 4.52 -18.27 26.09
CA ARG A 332 4.69 -17.12 25.19
C ARG A 332 3.41 -16.99 24.36
N LEU A 333 2.75 -15.83 24.48
CA LEU A 333 1.54 -15.52 23.72
C LEU A 333 1.90 -14.69 22.48
N PRO A 334 1.34 -14.99 21.29
CA PRO A 334 1.37 -14.08 20.15
C PRO A 334 0.46 -12.87 20.42
N ARG A 335 0.85 -11.68 19.96
CA ARG A 335 0.25 -10.40 20.37
C ARG A 335 -1.20 -10.11 19.95
N ARG A 336 -1.83 -10.92 19.12
CA ARG A 336 -2.93 -10.42 18.28
C ARG A 336 -4.32 -10.96 18.61
N TRP A 337 -4.90 -10.80 19.80
CA TRP A 337 -6.33 -11.13 19.92
C TRP A 337 -7.10 -10.35 21.00
N ASN A 338 -8.27 -9.83 20.61
CA ASN A 338 -9.43 -9.76 21.50
C ASN A 338 -9.83 -11.21 21.85
N ALA A 339 -9.06 -11.87 22.71
CA ALA A 339 -9.32 -13.24 23.16
C ALA A 339 -9.35 -13.28 24.68
N TYR A 340 -10.19 -14.17 25.21
CA TYR A 340 -10.07 -14.61 26.58
C TYR A 340 -9.15 -15.83 26.62
N VAL A 341 -8.21 -15.85 27.55
CA VAL A 341 -7.26 -16.96 27.73
C VAL A 341 -7.88 -17.98 28.68
N MET A 342 -7.99 -19.24 28.25
CA MET A 342 -8.46 -20.33 29.10
C MET A 342 -7.32 -21.33 29.30
N ALA A 343 -6.90 -21.49 30.56
CA ALA A 343 -5.96 -22.53 30.95
C ALA A 343 -6.72 -23.84 31.19
N ILE A 344 -6.31 -24.92 30.54
CA ILE A 344 -6.88 -26.26 30.73
C ILE A 344 -5.77 -27.19 31.22
N TYR A 345 -6.05 -27.88 32.33
CA TYR A 345 -5.15 -28.87 32.92
C TYR A 345 -5.62 -30.28 32.52
N ASP A 346 -4.73 -31.13 32.01
CA ASP A 346 -5.09 -32.43 31.40
C ASP A 346 -5.56 -33.53 32.38
N ASN A 347 -5.84 -33.20 33.64
CA ASN A 347 -6.18 -34.17 34.70
C ASN A 347 -7.67 -34.23 35.09
N GLY A 348 -8.59 -33.73 34.26
CA GLY A 348 -10.03 -33.83 34.55
C GLY A 348 -10.54 -32.91 35.68
N TYR A 349 -9.71 -31.94 36.10
CA TYR A 349 -10.15 -30.82 36.94
C TYR A 349 -10.90 -29.79 36.09
N GLN A 350 -11.91 -29.14 36.70
CA GLN A 350 -12.74 -28.14 36.02
C GLN A 350 -11.86 -26.97 35.51
N PRO A 351 -12.05 -26.51 34.26
CA PRO A 351 -11.30 -25.37 33.72
C PRO A 351 -11.55 -24.13 34.60
N GLN A 352 -10.47 -23.49 35.05
CA GLN A 352 -10.56 -22.20 35.74
C GLN A 352 -10.54 -21.11 34.67
N VAL A 353 -11.68 -20.43 34.49
CA VAL A 353 -11.76 -19.25 33.61
C VAL A 353 -11.18 -18.07 34.37
N HIS A 354 -9.96 -17.67 34.02
CA HIS A 354 -9.47 -16.36 34.42
C HIS A 354 -10.09 -15.33 33.48
N GLY A 355 -10.76 -14.31 34.06
CA GLY A 355 -11.33 -13.21 33.30
C GLY A 355 -10.27 -12.42 32.51
N PRO A 356 -10.67 -11.37 31.77
CA PRO A 356 -9.73 -10.57 30.99
C PRO A 356 -8.58 -10.09 31.88
N ILE A 357 -7.34 -10.37 31.47
CA ILE A 357 -6.16 -9.93 32.20
C ILE A 357 -6.07 -8.42 31.96
N ALA A 358 -6.36 -7.63 33.00
CA ALA A 358 -6.10 -6.21 32.95
C ALA A 358 -4.58 -5.98 32.85
N PRO A 359 -4.09 -5.07 31.99
CA PRO A 359 -2.68 -4.71 31.99
C PRO A 359 -2.28 -4.19 33.39
N PRO A 360 -1.02 -4.42 33.83
CA PRO A 360 -0.56 -3.91 35.11
C PRO A 360 -0.68 -2.37 35.16
N PRO A 361 -0.97 -1.77 36.34
CA PRO A 361 -0.97 -0.32 36.49
C PRO A 361 0.42 0.23 36.21
N GLU A 362 0.47 1.32 35.43
CA GLU A 362 1.68 2.00 34.98
C GLU A 362 2.62 2.36 36.16
N VAL A 363 3.91 2.06 36.01
CA VAL A 363 5.01 2.58 36.85
C VAL A 363 5.95 3.39 35.98
#